data_AF-A0A2U3Q6E9-F1
#
_entry.id   AF-A0A2U3Q6E9-F1
#
_cell.length_a   1.000
_cell.length_b   1.000
_cell.length_c   1.000
_cell.angle_alpha   90.00
_cell.angle_beta   90.00
_cell.angle_gamma   90.00
#
_symmetry.space_group_name_H-M   'P 1'
#
loop_
_entity.id
_entity.type
_entity.pdbx_description
1 polymer ?
#
loop_
_entity_poly.entity_id
_entity_poly.type
_entity_poly.pdbx_seq_one_letter_code
_entity_poly.pdbx_strand_id
1 'polypeptide(L)' 'MMLRIMKEVARITNAKEEEIWVYLCNLEPTDMLEYGHVLPQPREEADWFNRLPKPLQDYLAQLGITKDTFTL' A
#
# COMPACT_ATOMS: atom_id res chain seq x y z
N MET A 1 -3.38 -3.81 14.03
CA MET A 1 -2.51 -3.20 13.00
C MET A 1 -1.45 -2.29 13.62
N MET A 2 -1.83 -1.18 14.27
CA MET A 2 -0.89 -0.16 14.80
C MET A 2 0.22 -0.71 15.70
N LEU A 3 -0.13 -1.57 16.67
CA LEU A 3 0.85 -2.22 17.54
C LEU A 3 1.83 -3.13 16.78
N ARG A 4 1.37 -3.77 15.68
CA ARG A 4 2.24 -4.60 14.85
C ARG A 4 3.24 -3.73 14.09
N ILE A 5 2.79 -2.60 13.53
CA ILE A 5 3.69 -1.64 12.86
C ILE A 5 4.75 -1.15 13.83
N MET A 6 4.34 -0.67 15.00
CA MET A 6 5.28 -0.18 16.03
C MET A 6 6.31 -1.27 16.41
N LYS A 7 5.86 -2.50 16.68
CA LYS A 7 6.74 -3.61 17.06
C LYS A 7 7.72 -4.02 15.97
N GLU A 8 7.28 -4.08 14.72
CA GLU A 8 8.17 -4.41 13.60
C GLU A 8 9.20 -3.30 13.36
N VAL A 9 8.80 -2.03 13.45
CA VAL A 9 9.75 -0.91 13.37
C VAL A 9 10.76 -0.97 14.50
N ALA A 10 10.33 -1.22 15.75
CA ALA A 10 11.21 -1.40 16.90
C ALA A 10 12.24 -2.52 16.64
N ARG A 11 11.77 -3.68 16.17
CA ARG A 11 12.62 -4.85 15.88
C ARG A 11 13.64 -4.57 14.77
N ILE A 12 13.25 -3.92 13.68
CA ILE A 12 14.13 -3.66 12.51
C ILE A 12 15.19 -2.61 12.84
N THR A 13 14.81 -1.59 13.61
CA THR A 13 15.68 -0.45 13.93
C THR A 13 16.46 -0.61 15.23
N ASN A 14 16.11 -1.61 16.05
CA ASN A 14 16.62 -1.81 17.41
C ASN A 14 16.33 -0.63 18.36
N ALA A 15 15.29 0.16 18.06
CA ALA A 15 14.76 1.20 18.96
C ALA A 15 13.80 0.61 19.99
N LYS A 16 13.56 1.34 21.09
CA LYS A 16 12.58 0.90 22.10
C LYS A 16 11.16 1.20 21.65
N GLU A 17 10.19 0.41 22.09
CA GLU A 17 8.77 0.58 21.70
C GLU A 17 8.23 1.96 22.10
N GLU A 18 8.61 2.49 23.28
CA GLU A 18 8.19 3.81 23.78
C GLU A 18 8.72 5.00 22.97
N GLU A 19 9.75 4.79 22.14
CA GLU A 19 10.35 5.79 21.26
C GLU A 19 9.62 5.88 19.91
N ILE A 20 8.68 4.96 19.62
CA ILE A 20 8.01 4.85 18.32
C ILE A 20 6.54 5.19 18.44
N TRP A 21 6.13 6.28 17.78
CA TRP A 21 4.75 6.75 17.79
C TRP A 21 4.13 6.53 16.42
N VAL A 22 2.90 6.02 16.39
CA VAL A 22 2.21 5.69 15.13
C VAL A 22 0.83 6.34 15.14
N TYR A 23 0.60 7.21 14.15
CA TYR A 23 -0.71 7.82 13.90
C TYR A 23 -1.34 7.19 12.66
N LEU A 24 -2.66 6.99 12.70
CA LEU A 24 -3.45 6.60 11.54
C LEU A 24 -4.35 7.77 11.18
N CYS A 25 -4.12 8.33 10.00
CA CYS A 25 -4.98 9.36 9.41
C CYS A 25 -5.78 8.70 8.29
N ASN A 26 -7.10 8.61 8.45
CA ASN A 26 -7.97 8.13 7.40
C ASN A 26 -8.42 9.29 6.52
N LEU A 27 -8.39 9.06 5.21
CA LEU A 27 -8.98 9.90 4.18
C LEU A 27 -10.02 9.08 3.44
N GLU A 28 -11.06 9.73 2.91
CA GLU A 28 -11.97 9.05 2.00
C GLU A 28 -11.21 8.69 0.71
N PRO A 29 -11.34 7.46 0.19
CA PRO A 29 -10.61 7.07 -1.03
C PRO A 29 -10.90 7.99 -2.21
N THR A 30 -12.11 8.55 -2.28
CA THR A 30 -12.53 9.48 -3.34
C THR A 30 -11.81 10.83 -3.29
N ASP A 31 -11.16 11.16 -2.17
CA ASP A 31 -10.36 12.38 -2.01
C ASP A 31 -8.88 12.16 -2.35
N MET A 32 -8.51 10.93 -2.74
CA MET A 32 -7.15 10.54 -3.08
C MET A 32 -7.02 10.26 -4.57
N LEU A 33 -5.96 10.80 -5.19
CA LEU A 33 -5.55 10.44 -6.55
C LEU A 33 -4.19 9.75 -6.52
N GLU A 34 -4.11 8.58 -7.13
CA GLU A 34 -2.86 7.86 -7.38
C GLU A 34 -2.74 7.49 -8.85
N TYR A 35 -1.54 7.60 -9.41
CA TYR A 35 -1.28 7.38 -10.84
C TYR A 35 -2.20 8.19 -11.79
N GLY A 36 -2.72 9.33 -11.32
CA GLY A 36 -3.66 10.17 -12.08
C GLY A 36 -5.12 9.72 -12.02
N HIS A 37 -5.47 8.76 -11.16
CA HIS A 37 -6.83 8.22 -11.02
C HIS A 37 -7.31 8.28 -9.56
N VAL A 38 -8.59 8.61 -9.36
CA VAL A 38 -9.22 8.58 -8.03
C VAL A 38 -9.25 7.15 -7.51
N LEU A 39 -8.91 6.94 -6.23
CA LEU A 39 -8.90 5.61 -5.64
C LEU A 39 -10.32 5.03 -5.45
N PRO A 40 -10.47 3.70 -5.51
CA PRO A 40 -11.75 3.05 -5.32
C PRO A 40 -12.10 2.88 -3.85
N GLN A 41 -13.35 2.53 -3.58
CA GLN A 41 -13.73 2.05 -2.25
C GLN A 41 -13.02 0.71 -1.95
N PRO A 42 -12.80 0.38 -0.66
CA PRO A 42 -12.22 -0.91 -0.30
C PRO A 42 -13.01 -2.06 -0.90
N ARG A 43 -12.32 -3.05 -1.47
CA ARG A 43 -12.86 -4.23 -2.19
C ARG A 43 -13.26 -4.00 -3.65
N GLU A 44 -13.09 -2.79 -4.19
CA GLU A 44 -13.34 -2.47 -5.60
C GLU A 44 -12.04 -2.34 -6.43
N GLU A 45 -10.91 -2.82 -5.91
CA GLU A 45 -9.58 -2.63 -6.51
C GLU A 45 -9.46 -3.32 -7.88
N ALA A 46 -10.08 -4.47 -8.06
CA ALA A 46 -10.06 -5.20 -9.33
C ALA A 46 -10.78 -4.42 -10.44
N ASP A 47 -11.97 -3.89 -10.16
CA ASP A 47 -12.75 -3.11 -11.13
C ASP A 47 -12.10 -1.75 -11.41
N TRP A 48 -11.47 -1.15 -10.41
CA TRP A 48 -10.64 0.04 -10.60
C TRP A 48 -9.45 -0.23 -11.52
N PHE A 49 -8.68 -1.28 -11.25
CA PHE A 49 -7.52 -1.66 -12.04
C PHE A 49 -7.88 -1.95 -13.50
N ASN A 50 -8.97 -2.70 -13.72
CA ASN A 50 -9.46 -3.05 -15.05
C ASN A 50 -9.92 -1.83 -15.87
N ARG A 51 -10.25 -0.70 -15.22
CA ARG A 51 -10.62 0.56 -15.87
C ARG A 51 -9.43 1.47 -16.20
N LEU A 52 -8.23 1.18 -15.69
CA LEU A 52 -7.03 1.95 -15.98
C LEU A 52 -6.59 1.79 -17.45
N PRO A 53 -5.87 2.76 -18.04
CA PRO A 53 -5.25 2.60 -19.35
C PRO A 53 -4.31 1.38 -19.38
N LYS A 54 -4.33 0.62 -20.48
CA LYS A 54 -3.52 -0.60 -20.61
C LYS A 54 -2.01 -0.40 -20.29
N PRO A 55 -1.34 0.67 -20.75
CA PRO A 55 0.06 0.90 -20.38
C PRO A 55 0.27 1.05 -18.86
N LEU A 56 -0.68 1.65 -18.15
CA LEU A 56 -0.61 1.80 -16.70
C LEU A 56 -0.86 0.46 -15.99
N GLN A 57 -1.83 -0.34 -16.48
CA GLN A 57 -2.02 -1.71 -15.96
C GLN A 57 -0.73 -2.53 -16.10
N ASP A 58 -0.09 -2.48 -17.27
CA ASP A 58 1.14 -3.22 -17.55
C ASP A 58 2.31 -2.77 -16.67
N TYR A 59 2.42 -1.46 -16.43
CA TYR A 59 3.41 -0.90 -15.50
C TYR A 59 3.18 -1.37 -14.06
N LEU A 60 1.94 -1.22 -13.54
CA LEU A 60 1.61 -1.61 -12.17
C LEU A 60 1.79 -3.11 -11.93
N ALA A 61 1.45 -3.94 -12.90
CA ALA A 61 1.66 -5.39 -12.82
C ALA A 61 3.14 -5.78 -12.69
N GLN A 62 4.06 -4.92 -13.14
CA GLN A 62 5.51 -5.15 -13.03
C GLN A 62 6.08 -4.69 -11.68
N LEU A 63 5.43 -3.75 -10.96
CA LEU A 63 5.95 -3.17 -9.71
C LEU A 63 6.08 -4.18 -8.55
N GLY A 64 5.39 -5.32 -8.62
CA GLY A 64 5.50 -6.42 -7.66
C GLY A 64 6.40 -7.57 -8.11
N ILE A 65 6.96 -7.53 -9.32
CA ILE A 65 7.78 -8.61 -9.88
C ILE A 65 9.26 -8.24 -9.74
N THR A 66 9.85 -8.57 -8.60
CA THR A 66 11.30 -8.68 -8.47
C THR A 66 11.68 -10.12 -8.19
N LYS A 67 12.89 -10.55 -8.60
CA LYS A 67 13.36 -11.96 -8.55
C LYS A 67 13.21 -12.63 -7.16
N ASP A 68 13.11 -11.85 -6.09
CA ASP A 68 13.10 -12.33 -4.71
C ASP A 68 11.68 -12.50 -4.11
N THR A 69 10.60 -12.13 -4.83
CA THR A 69 9.23 -12.04 -4.25
C THR A 69 8.15 -12.91 -4.93
N PHE A 70 8.51 -13.84 -5.82
CA PHE A 70 7.54 -14.77 -6.43
C PHE A 70 7.59 -16.17 -5.79
N THR A 71 6.53 -16.58 -5.08
CA THR A 71 6.30 -17.97 -4.66
C THR A 71 4.83 -18.38 -4.86
N LEU A 72 4.62 -19.55 -5.48
CA LEU A 72 3.32 -20.25 -5.64
C LEU A 72 2.85 -20.91 -4.34
#